data_AF-A0A316V0C2-F1
#
_entry.id   AF-A0A316V0C2-F1
#
_cell.length_a   1.000
_cell.length_b   1.000
_cell.length_c   1.000
_cell.angle_alpha   90.00
_cell.angle_beta   90.00
_cell.angle_gamma   90.00
#
_symmetry.space_group_name_H-M   'P 1'
#
loop_
_entity.id
_entity.type
_entity.pdbx_description
1 polymer ?
#
loop_
_entity_poly.entity_id
_entity_poly.type
_entity_poly.pdbx_seq_one_letter_code
_entity_poly.pdbx_strand_id
1 'polypeptide(L)'
;MSTHADQDEASSAPTPTQLPIANVSRLMKQSLPPTMKLSSDTKLLMQSCTQEFIALVTSEAQERADAQKRSTLNGDDVLYALGVLGFDEYEKLGRVWLSRYRLAQGAASQSKTSK
;
A
#
# COMPACT_ATOMS: atom_id res chain seq x y z
N MET A 1 35.14 28.99 -24.08
CA MET A 1 35.35 27.81 -23.22
C MET A 1 34.13 27.70 -22.32
N SER A 2 33.15 26.90 -22.75
CA SER A 2 31.98 26.56 -21.95
C SER A 2 32.36 25.43 -20.99
N THR A 3 32.00 25.55 -19.72
CA THR A 3 31.96 24.40 -18.80
C THR A 3 30.55 24.27 -18.28
N HIS A 4 30.08 23.03 -18.32
CA HIS A 4 28.70 22.60 -18.24
C HIS A 4 28.07 22.86 -16.87
N ALA A 5 26.81 23.25 -16.92
CA ALA A 5 25.88 23.09 -15.81
C ALA A 5 25.55 21.60 -15.64
N ASP A 6 25.87 21.03 -14.49
CA ASP A 6 25.21 19.82 -14.02
C ASP A 6 23.81 20.22 -13.55
N GLN A 7 22.82 19.92 -14.38
CA GLN A 7 21.42 19.91 -13.99
C GLN A 7 21.20 18.64 -13.17
N ASP A 8 20.95 18.80 -11.87
CA ASP A 8 20.24 17.82 -11.06
C ASP A 8 18.95 17.47 -11.80
N GLU A 9 18.92 16.28 -12.43
CA GLU A 9 17.73 15.71 -13.03
C GLU A 9 16.82 15.28 -11.88
N ALA A 10 16.07 16.25 -11.35
CA ALA A 10 14.96 15.99 -10.46
C ALA A 10 13.95 15.13 -11.23
N SER A 11 14.04 13.81 -11.03
CA SER A 11 13.09 12.84 -11.53
C SER A 11 11.68 13.38 -11.32
N SER A 12 10.99 13.65 -12.43
CA SER A 12 9.64 14.23 -12.48
C SER A 12 8.54 13.27 -11.99
N ALA A 13 8.92 12.17 -11.32
CA ALA A 13 7.98 11.27 -10.69
C ALA A 13 7.23 12.05 -9.59
N PRO A 14 5.88 12.08 -9.62
CA PRO A 14 5.11 12.73 -8.58
C PRO A 14 5.47 12.10 -7.24
N THR A 15 5.88 12.94 -6.28
CA THR A 15 6.11 12.48 -4.91
C THR A 15 4.82 11.82 -4.40
N PRO A 16 4.89 10.59 -3.83
CA PRO A 16 3.71 9.92 -3.34
C PRO A 16 2.98 10.83 -2.36
N THR A 17 1.69 11.10 -2.65
CA THR A 17 0.89 11.97 -1.80
C THR A 17 0.82 11.36 -0.40
N GLN A 18 1.34 12.07 0.59
CA GLN A 18 1.36 11.60 1.96
C GLN A 18 -0.07 11.38 2.48
N LEU A 19 -0.28 10.28 3.21
CA LEU A 19 -1.56 10.03 3.87
C LEU A 19 -1.88 11.15 4.87
N PRO A 20 -3.15 11.57 5.04
CA PRO A 20 -3.49 12.60 6.01
C PRO A 20 -3.04 12.24 7.43
N ILE A 21 -2.22 13.10 8.07
CA ILE A 21 -1.65 12.86 9.41
C ILE A 21 -2.72 12.58 10.47
N ALA A 22 -3.91 13.16 10.32
CA ALA A 22 -5.04 12.94 11.21
C ALA A 22 -5.54 11.48 11.18
N ASN A 23 -5.53 10.85 10.00
CA ASN A 23 -5.93 9.45 9.84
C ASN A 23 -4.89 8.51 10.45
N VAL A 24 -3.60 8.75 10.17
CA VAL A 24 -2.50 8.00 10.78
C VAL A 24 -2.55 8.12 12.30
N SER A 25 -2.66 9.35 12.82
CA SER A 25 -2.74 9.61 14.26
C SER A 25 -3.92 8.91 14.94
N ARG A 26 -5.08 8.87 14.28
CA ARG A 26 -6.28 8.20 14.79
C ARG A 26 -6.09 6.70 14.89
N LEU A 27 -5.51 6.07 13.85
CA LEU A 27 -5.21 4.64 13.85
C LEU A 27 -4.15 4.30 14.92
N MET A 28 -3.08 5.09 15.02
CA MET A 28 -2.06 4.91 16.06
C MET A 28 -2.67 4.90 17.47
N LYS A 29 -3.59 5.83 17.76
CA LYS A 29 -4.25 5.90 19.07
C LYS A 29 -5.15 4.71 19.37
N GLN A 30 -5.74 4.06 18.37
CA GLN A 30 -6.58 2.87 18.58
C GLN A 30 -5.78 1.68 19.11
N SER A 31 -4.48 1.63 18.80
CA SER A 31 -3.55 0.60 19.28
C SER A 31 -2.93 0.93 20.64
N LEU A 32 -3.31 2.05 21.27
CA LEU A 32 -2.70 2.56 22.50
C LEU A 32 -3.76 2.79 23.60
N PRO A 33 -3.36 2.83 24.88
CA PRO A 33 -4.26 3.20 25.96
C PRO A 33 -4.87 4.60 25.76
N PRO A 34 -6.13 4.84 26.20
CA PRO A 34 -6.85 6.10 25.93
C PRO A 34 -6.15 7.37 26.43
N THR A 35 -5.32 7.26 27.47
CA THR A 35 -4.61 8.38 28.11
C THR A 35 -3.27 8.70 27.45
N MET A 36 -2.80 7.86 26.52
CA MET A 36 -1.48 8.02 25.93
C MET A 36 -1.42 9.22 24.96
N LYS A 37 -0.36 10.01 25.09
CA LYS A 37 -0.09 11.16 24.23
C LYS A 37 0.91 10.77 23.14
N LEU A 38 0.69 11.28 21.93
CA LEU A 38 1.59 11.15 20.79
C LEU A 38 2.20 12.50 20.47
N SER A 39 3.53 12.58 20.38
CA SER A 39 4.24 13.78 19.94
C SER A 39 3.96 14.07 18.46
N SER A 40 4.33 15.26 17.99
CA SER A 40 4.24 15.61 16.57
C SER A 40 5.16 14.71 15.74
N ASP A 41 6.41 14.54 16.18
CA ASP A 41 7.44 13.80 15.45
C ASP A 41 7.10 12.32 15.32
N THR A 42 6.51 11.71 16.35
CA THR A 42 6.06 10.31 16.29
C THR A 42 4.97 10.11 15.23
N LYS A 43 4.07 11.09 15.04
CA LYS A 43 3.03 11.02 14.01
C LYS A 43 3.62 11.15 12.61
N LEU A 44 4.59 12.06 12.44
CA LEU A 44 5.30 12.26 11.17
C LEU A 44 6.14 11.03 10.80
N LEU A 45 6.86 10.47 11.77
CA LEU A 45 7.62 9.24 11.57
C LEU A 45 6.70 8.11 11.11
N MET A 46 5.59 7.89 11.81
CA MET A 46 4.66 6.83 11.44
C MET A 46 3.99 7.07 10.07
N GLN A 47 3.71 8.33 9.71
CA GLN A 47 3.21 8.68 8.39
C GLN A 47 4.22 8.29 7.29
N SER A 48 5.51 8.62 7.50
CA SER A 48 6.59 8.23 6.58
C SER A 48 6.78 6.72 6.51
N CYS A 49 6.81 6.02 7.66
CA CYS A 49 6.91 4.56 7.69
C CYS A 49 5.71 3.89 7.02
N THR A 50 4.51 4.45 7.14
CA THR A 50 3.32 3.91 6.45
C THR A 50 3.45 4.08 4.93
N GLN A 51 3.99 5.21 4.48
CA GLN A 51 4.23 5.45 3.06
C GLN A 51 5.30 4.49 2.51
N GLU A 52 6.38 4.29 3.25
CA GLU A 52 7.44 3.34 2.91
C GLU A 52 6.91 1.90 2.91
N PHE A 53 6.06 1.52 3.87
CA PHE A 53 5.42 0.22 3.90
C PHE A 53 4.59 -0.05 2.64
N ILE A 54 3.81 0.94 2.18
CA ILE A 54 3.05 0.82 0.92
C ILE A 54 4.00 0.61 -0.25
N ALA A 55 5.09 1.39 -0.32
CA ALA A 55 6.07 1.27 -1.38
C ALA A 55 6.78 -0.10 -1.36
N LEU A 56 7.16 -0.59 -0.17
CA LEU A 56 7.80 -1.88 0.03
C LEU A 56 6.90 -3.03 -0.46
N VAL A 57 5.66 -3.09 0.03
CA VAL A 57 4.71 -4.15 -0.37
C VAL A 57 4.41 -4.08 -1.86
N THR A 58 4.26 -2.87 -2.42
CA THR A 58 4.00 -2.68 -3.86
C THR A 58 5.19 -3.14 -4.70
N SER A 59 6.41 -2.85 -4.27
CA SER A 59 7.65 -3.27 -4.95
C SER A 59 7.77 -4.79 -5.00
N GLU A 60 7.57 -5.46 -3.87
CA GLU A 60 7.61 -6.93 -3.79
C GLU A 60 6.49 -7.58 -4.63
N ALA A 61 5.28 -6.99 -4.62
CA ALA A 61 4.19 -7.47 -5.46
C ALA A 61 4.49 -7.27 -6.96
N GLN A 62 5.15 -6.18 -7.33
CA GLN A 62 5.55 -5.88 -8.70
C GLN A 62 6.58 -6.89 -9.19
N GLU A 63 7.58 -7.22 -8.37
CA GLU A 63 8.57 -8.25 -8.69
C GLU A 63 7.90 -9.59 -9.01
N ARG A 64 6.88 -9.98 -8.24
CA ARG A 64 6.10 -11.19 -8.52
C ARG A 64 5.34 -11.12 -9.85
N ALA A 65 4.68 -9.99 -10.14
CA ALA A 65 3.94 -9.81 -11.38
C ALA A 65 4.86 -9.85 -12.60
N ASP A 66 6.03 -9.20 -12.50
CA ASP A 66 7.07 -9.18 -13.53
C ASP A 66 7.64 -10.58 -13.77
N ALA A 67 7.91 -11.34 -12.71
CA ALA A 67 8.34 -12.74 -12.81
C ALA A 67 7.31 -13.62 -13.56
N GLN A 68 6.02 -13.25 -13.52
CA GLN A 68 4.94 -13.89 -14.25
C GLN A 68 4.62 -13.23 -15.60
N LYS A 69 5.46 -12.30 -16.07
CA LYS A 69 5.30 -11.54 -17.32
C LYS A 69 3.98 -10.76 -17.39
N ARG A 70 3.50 -10.25 -16.26
CA ARG A 70 2.28 -9.44 -16.16
C ARG A 70 2.65 -8.00 -15.81
N SER A 71 2.15 -7.05 -16.59
CA SER A 71 2.28 -5.61 -16.30
C SER A 71 1.23 -5.08 -15.32
N THR A 72 0.28 -5.91 -14.91
CA THR A 72 -0.83 -5.54 -14.02
C THR A 72 -0.73 -6.29 -12.71
N LEU A 73 -0.63 -5.53 -11.62
CA LEU A 73 -0.74 -6.03 -10.25
C LEU A 73 -2.16 -6.50 -9.96
N ASN A 74 -2.28 -7.65 -9.32
CA ASN A 74 -3.56 -8.16 -8.83
C ASN A 74 -3.52 -8.43 -7.31
N GLY A 75 -4.66 -8.79 -6.74
CA GLY A 75 -4.78 -9.06 -5.30
C GLY A 75 -3.92 -10.23 -4.82
N ASP A 76 -3.71 -11.27 -5.64
CA ASP A 76 -2.89 -12.41 -5.26
C ASP A 76 -1.40 -12.04 -5.18
N ASP A 77 -0.93 -11.10 -6.01
CA ASP A 77 0.44 -10.56 -5.95
C ASP A 77 0.71 -9.89 -4.61
N VAL A 78 -0.21 -9.03 -4.16
CA VAL A 78 -0.12 -8.35 -2.87
C VAL A 78 -0.12 -9.35 -1.71
N LEU A 79 -0.98 -10.38 -1.76
CA LEU A 79 -1.02 -11.41 -0.71
C LEU A 79 0.29 -12.19 -0.64
N TYR A 80 0.90 -12.51 -1.77
CA TYR A 80 2.22 -13.15 -1.78
C TYR A 80 3.31 -12.26 -1.21
N ALA A 81 3.33 -10.97 -1.60
CA ALA A 81 4.29 -10.02 -1.07
C ALA A 81 4.21 -9.94 0.47
N LEU A 82 2.99 -9.92 1.03
CA LEU A 82 2.82 -9.96 2.48
C LEU A 82 3.40 -11.24 3.11
N GLY A 83 3.22 -12.41 2.48
CA GLY A 83 3.83 -13.66 2.94
C GLY A 83 5.37 -13.64 2.89
N VAL A 84 5.95 -13.15 1.80
CA VAL A 84 7.42 -13.05 1.66
C VAL A 84 8.03 -12.10 2.69
N LEU A 85 7.35 -10.99 2.96
CA LEU A 85 7.78 -9.98 3.94
C LEU A 85 7.52 -10.40 5.41
N GLY A 86 6.96 -11.60 5.65
CA GLY A 86 6.71 -12.13 7.00
C GLY A 86 5.44 -11.60 7.67
N PHE A 87 4.49 -11.08 6.91
CA PHE A 87 3.18 -10.62 7.37
C PHE A 87 2.10 -11.71 7.19
N ASP A 88 2.39 -12.95 7.55
CA ASP A 88 1.54 -14.13 7.30
C ASP A 88 0.10 -13.99 7.82
N GLU A 89 -0.08 -13.38 9.00
CA GLU A 89 -1.42 -13.18 9.56
C GLU A 89 -2.27 -12.20 8.73
N TYR A 90 -1.62 -11.19 8.12
CA TYR A 90 -2.30 -10.26 7.21
C TYR A 90 -2.56 -10.89 5.84
N GLU A 91 -1.67 -11.75 5.36
CA GLU A 91 -1.86 -12.56 4.15
C GLU A 91 -3.10 -13.47 4.28
N LYS A 92 -3.21 -14.21 5.39
CA LYS A 92 -4.35 -15.09 5.68
C LYS A 92 -5.66 -14.31 5.74
N LEU A 93 -5.66 -13.19 6.47
CA LEU A 93 -6.83 -12.32 6.56
C LEU A 93 -7.20 -11.77 5.17
N GLY A 94 -6.21 -11.32 4.41
CA GLY A 94 -6.38 -10.76 3.07
C GLY A 94 -6.99 -11.75 2.08
N ARG A 95 -6.65 -13.06 2.15
CA ARG A 95 -7.30 -14.11 1.33
C ARG A 95 -8.81 -14.17 1.56
N VAL A 96 -9.25 -14.07 2.82
CA VAL A 96 -10.68 -14.08 3.15
C VAL A 96 -11.37 -12.85 2.54
N TRP A 97 -10.76 -11.67 2.69
CA TRP A 97 -11.30 -10.43 2.11
C TRP A 97 -11.36 -10.48 0.58
N LEU A 98 -10.30 -10.94 -0.08
CA LEU A 98 -10.25 -11.05 -1.54
C LEU A 98 -11.31 -12.02 -2.07
N SER A 99 -11.51 -13.16 -1.38
CA SER A 99 -12.57 -14.12 -1.72
C SER A 99 -13.95 -13.47 -1.62
N ARG A 100 -14.25 -12.77 -0.51
CA ARG A 100 -15.54 -12.08 -0.32
C ARG A 100 -15.77 -10.98 -1.37
N TYR A 101 -14.72 -10.23 -1.69
CA TYR A 101 -14.79 -9.18 -2.71
C TYR A 101 -15.10 -9.74 -4.10
N ARG A 102 -14.44 -10.83 -4.51
CA ARG A 102 -14.70 -11.53 -5.78
C ARG A 102 -16.14 -12.06 -5.86
N LEU A 103 -16.66 -12.66 -4.79
CA LEU A 103 -18.06 -13.12 -4.72
C LEU A 103 -19.05 -11.96 -4.89
N ALA A 104 -18.80 -10.85 -4.20
CA ALA A 104 -19.67 -9.66 -4.29
C ALA A 104 -19.66 -9.04 -5.69
N GLN A 105 -18.51 -8.97 -6.36
CA GLN A 105 -18.41 -8.49 -7.74
C GLN A 105 -19.12 -9.41 -8.74
N GLY A 106 -19.02 -10.73 -8.54
CA GLY A 106 -19.74 -11.72 -9.36
C GLY A 106 -21.26 -11.56 -9.25
N ALA A 107 -21.78 -11.38 -8.03
CA ALA A 107 -23.21 -11.16 -7.78
C ALA A 107 -23.73 -9.85 -8.41
N ALA A 108 -22.96 -8.76 -8.30
CA ALA A 108 -23.33 -7.46 -8.90
C ALA A 108 -23.32 -7.48 -10.44
N SER A 109 -22.55 -8.38 -11.05
CA SER A 109 -22.48 -8.54 -12.51
C SER A 109 -23.72 -9.27 -13.06
N GLN A 110 -24.26 -10.25 -12.32
CA GLN A 110 -25.45 -11.01 -12.71
C GLN A 110 -26.76 -10.20 -12.61
N SER A 111 -26.84 -9.23 -11.68
CA SER A 111 -28.01 -8.35 -11.57
C SER A 111 -28.16 -7.35 -12.72
N LYS A 112 -27.08 -7.10 -13.48
CA LYS A 112 -27.09 -6.17 -14.62
C LYS A 112 -27.46 -6.83 -15.95
N THR A 113 -27.35 -8.16 -16.06
CA THR A 113 -27.69 -8.91 -17.29
C THR A 113 -29.15 -9.36 -17.34
N SER A 114 -29.91 -9.12 -16.28
CA SER A 114 -31.30 -9.58 -16.13
C SER A 114 -32.32 -8.43 -16.29
N LYS A 115 -31.96 -7.35 -16.99
CA LYS A 115 -32.83 -6.19 -17.21
C LYS A 115 -32.89 -5.82 -18.68
#